data_AF-F9U681-F1
#
_entry.id   AF-F9U681-F1
#
_cell.length_a   1.000
_cell.length_b   1.000
_cell.length_c   1.000
_cell.angle_alpha   90.00
_cell.angle_beta   90.00
_cell.angle_gamma   90.00
#
_symmetry.space_group_name_H-M   'P 1'
#
loop_
_entity.id
_entity.type
_entity.pdbx_description
1 polymer ?
#
loop_
_entity_poly.entity_id
_entity_poly.type
_entity_poly.pdbx_seq_one_letter_code
_entity_poly.pdbx_strand_id
1 'polypeptide(L)'
;MAEAETNPKRSRALANARGRLAKTLYPDGSLAALRMREGLSQKELAQRIGTSQSRLSRIEAGLDDPLLSTARKLADALSVDLNTISDAVAAKREKQS
;
A
#
# COMPACT_ATOMS: atom_id res chain seq x y z
N MET A 1 -19.39 -2.74 8.78
CA MET A 1 -18.65 -1.82 7.90
C MET A 1 -18.00 -0.77 8.79
N ALA A 2 -16.71 -0.41 8.61
CA ALA A 2 -16.13 0.66 9.42
C ALA A 2 -16.80 1.99 9.02
N GLU A 3 -17.52 2.61 9.95
CA GLU A 3 -18.50 3.69 9.75
C GLU A 3 -17.93 4.97 9.10
N ALA A 4 -16.60 5.10 9.02
CA ALA A 4 -15.94 6.24 8.39
C ALA A 4 -15.87 6.15 6.86
N GLU A 5 -15.96 4.95 6.27
CA GLU A 5 -15.69 4.70 4.84
C GLU A 5 -16.92 4.83 3.93
N THR A 6 -18.14 4.87 4.49
CA THR A 6 -19.39 4.92 3.70
C THR A 6 -19.82 6.35 3.31
N ASN A 7 -19.21 7.38 3.89
CA ASN A 7 -19.50 8.78 3.55
C ASN A 7 -18.48 9.31 2.52
N PRO A 8 -18.91 9.66 1.29
CA PRO A 8 -18.01 10.02 0.19
C PRO A 8 -17.18 11.30 0.47
N LYS A 9 -17.70 12.26 1.24
CA LYS A 9 -16.93 13.46 1.63
C LYS A 9 -15.81 13.11 2.62
N ARG A 10 -16.09 12.24 3.59
CA ARG A 10 -15.09 11.76 4.57
C ARG A 10 -14.02 10.89 3.91
N SER A 11 -14.42 10.01 2.99
CA SER A 11 -13.49 9.18 2.20
C SER A 11 -12.49 10.05 1.40
N ARG A 12 -12.98 11.09 0.70
CA ARG A 12 -12.10 12.03 -0.04
C ARG A 12 -11.13 12.77 0.88
N ALA A 13 -11.59 13.23 2.04
CA ALA A 13 -10.74 13.93 3.01
C ALA A 13 -9.63 13.01 3.57
N LEU A 14 -9.97 11.75 3.88
CA LEU A 14 -9.02 10.74 4.33
C LEU A 14 -7.98 10.40 3.25
N ALA A 15 -8.41 10.23 2.00
CA ALA A 15 -7.50 9.97 0.88
C ALA A 15 -6.49 11.11 0.70
N ASN A 16 -6.95 12.37 0.71
CA ASN A 16 -6.08 13.54 0.63
C ASN A 16 -5.11 13.63 1.81
N ALA A 17 -5.58 13.33 3.03
CA ALA A 17 -4.73 13.31 4.22
C ALA A 17 -3.63 12.24 4.12
N ARG A 18 -3.96 11.03 3.64
CA ARG A 18 -2.98 9.96 3.41
C ARG A 18 -1.92 10.37 2.39
N GLY A 19 -2.30 10.98 1.28
CA GLY A 19 -1.36 11.45 0.26
C GLY A 19 -0.40 12.52 0.79
N ARG A 20 -0.89 13.44 1.64
CA ARG A 20 -0.04 14.42 2.32
C ARG A 20 0.93 13.77 3.30
N LEU A 21 0.44 12.87 4.15
CA LEU A 21 1.26 12.15 5.12
C LEU A 21 2.32 11.28 4.45
N ALA A 22 2.02 10.69 3.28
CA ALA A 22 2.98 9.91 2.51
C ALA A 22 4.25 10.69 2.16
N LYS A 23 4.12 12.01 1.90
CA LYS A 23 5.25 12.89 1.59
C LYS A 23 6.11 13.23 2.82
N THR A 24 5.55 13.15 4.03
CA THR A 24 6.22 13.60 5.25
C THR A 24 6.72 12.44 6.11
N LEU A 25 5.99 11.32 6.17
CA LEU A 25 6.21 10.26 7.16
C LEU A 25 6.92 9.02 6.64
N TYR A 26 6.93 8.79 5.33
CA TYR A 26 7.52 7.58 4.76
C TYR A 26 8.77 7.90 3.94
N PRO A 27 9.88 7.16 4.13
CA PRO A 27 10.98 7.23 3.19
C PRO A 27 10.49 6.84 1.79
N ASP A 28 10.97 7.58 0.79
CA ASP A 28 10.66 7.31 -0.61
C ASP A 28 10.88 5.82 -0.93
N GLY A 29 9.94 5.24 -1.69
CA GLY A 29 10.07 3.89 -2.23
C GLY A 29 9.47 2.75 -1.40
N SER A 30 8.96 2.94 -0.18
CA SER A 30 8.28 1.83 0.53
C SER A 30 6.87 1.53 -0.03
N LEU A 31 6.43 0.28 0.05
CA LEU A 31 5.10 -0.12 -0.44
C LEU A 31 3.95 0.64 0.25
N ALA A 32 4.09 0.88 1.56
CA ALA A 32 3.13 1.71 2.31
C ALA A 32 3.10 3.17 1.82
N ALA A 33 4.25 3.73 1.43
CA ALA A 33 4.31 5.08 0.86
C ALA A 33 3.59 5.14 -0.48
N LEU A 34 3.83 4.16 -1.37
CA LEU A 34 3.16 4.05 -2.67
C LEU A 34 1.63 3.98 -2.48
N ARG A 35 1.17 3.12 -1.57
CA ARG A 35 -0.26 3.02 -1.22
C ARG A 35 -0.85 4.34 -0.74
N MET A 36 -0.15 5.04 0.14
CA MET A 36 -0.66 6.29 0.71
C MET A 36 -0.65 7.45 -0.29
N ARG A 37 0.26 7.46 -1.27
CA ARG A 37 0.25 8.41 -2.40
C ARG A 37 -1.03 8.28 -3.23
N GLU A 38 -1.51 7.05 -3.42
CA GLU A 38 -2.79 6.75 -4.05
C GLU A 38 -4.01 7.02 -3.14
N GLY A 39 -3.79 7.50 -1.90
CA GLY A 39 -4.85 7.81 -0.95
C GLY A 39 -5.52 6.58 -0.32
N LEU A 40 -4.98 5.39 -0.54
CA LEU A 40 -5.62 4.13 -0.16
C LEU A 40 -5.29 3.75 1.28
N SER A 41 -6.27 3.19 1.99
CA SER A 41 -6.07 2.41 3.20
C SER A 41 -5.53 1.01 2.83
N GLN A 42 -4.93 0.31 3.81
CA GLN A 42 -4.53 -1.08 3.62
C GLN A 42 -5.71 -1.96 3.21
N LYS A 43 -6.88 -1.73 3.80
CA LYS A 43 -8.09 -2.49 3.47
C LYS A 43 -8.54 -2.25 2.03
N GLU A 44 -8.51 -1.00 1.56
CA GLU A 44 -8.89 -0.64 0.19
C GLU A 44 -7.94 -1.28 -0.83
N LEU A 45 -6.62 -1.20 -0.60
CA LEU A 45 -5.65 -1.84 -1.49
C LEU A 45 -5.80 -3.37 -1.46
N ALA A 46 -5.98 -3.96 -0.27
CA ALA A 46 -6.16 -5.40 -0.13
C ALA A 46 -7.38 -5.91 -0.90
N GLN A 47 -8.50 -5.17 -0.83
CA GLN A 47 -9.69 -5.47 -1.63
C GLN A 47 -9.42 -5.37 -3.13
N ARG A 48 -8.73 -4.31 -3.59
CA ARG A 48 -8.39 -4.14 -5.02
C ARG A 48 -7.56 -5.29 -5.59
N ILE A 49 -6.59 -5.80 -4.83
CA ILE A 49 -5.71 -6.89 -5.29
C ILE A 49 -6.24 -8.29 -4.94
N GLY A 50 -7.38 -8.38 -4.26
CA GLY A 50 -8.00 -9.64 -3.87
C GLY A 50 -7.21 -10.41 -2.81
N THR A 51 -6.77 -9.72 -1.75
CA THR A 51 -6.09 -10.31 -0.58
C THR A 51 -6.70 -9.83 0.74
N SER A 52 -6.25 -10.36 1.87
CA SER A 52 -6.66 -9.88 3.19
C SER A 52 -5.84 -8.66 3.63
N GLN A 53 -6.45 -7.77 4.41
CA GLN A 53 -5.75 -6.64 5.00
C GLN A 53 -4.55 -7.09 5.85
N SER A 54 -4.71 -8.18 6.62
CA SER A 54 -3.63 -8.74 7.45
C SER A 54 -2.45 -9.22 6.61
N ARG A 55 -2.71 -9.86 5.45
CA ARG A 55 -1.66 -10.27 4.53
C ARG A 55 -0.95 -9.07 3.92
N LEU A 56 -1.70 -8.07 3.46
CA LEU A 56 -1.10 -6.84 2.94
C LEU A 56 -0.22 -6.14 4.00
N SER A 57 -0.68 -6.08 5.25
CA SER A 57 0.10 -5.50 6.36
C SER A 57 1.44 -6.23 6.55
N ARG A 58 1.45 -7.58 6.47
CA ARG A 58 2.69 -8.37 6.52
C ARG A 58 3.61 -8.07 5.33
N ILE A 59 3.07 -7.94 4.13
CA ILE A 59 3.86 -7.58 2.94
C ILE A 59 4.48 -6.19 3.11
N GLU A 60 3.69 -5.18 3.52
CA GLU A 60 4.20 -3.82 3.78
C GLU A 60 5.25 -3.77 4.90
N ALA A 61 5.16 -4.70 5.86
CA ALA A 61 6.11 -4.86 6.93
C ALA A 61 7.36 -5.67 6.53
N GLY A 62 7.44 -6.23 5.32
CA GLY A 62 8.55 -7.08 4.88
C GLY A 62 8.52 -8.52 5.44
N LEU A 63 7.42 -8.91 6.08
CA LEU A 63 7.24 -10.22 6.73
C LEU A 63 6.63 -11.29 5.81
N ASP A 64 6.18 -10.92 4.62
CA ASP A 64 5.64 -11.83 3.61
C ASP A 64 6.12 -11.39 2.24
N ASP A 65 6.64 -12.34 1.45
CA ASP A 65 7.12 -12.09 0.10
C ASP A 65 5.96 -12.33 -0.90
N PRO A 66 5.50 -11.30 -1.63
CA PRO A 66 4.41 -11.46 -2.56
C PRO A 66 4.85 -12.28 -3.78
N LEU A 67 4.05 -13.27 -4.16
CA LEU A 67 4.19 -13.94 -5.44
C LEU A 67 4.13 -12.94 -6.60
N LEU A 68 4.75 -13.28 -7.74
CA LEU A 68 4.73 -12.43 -8.95
C LEU A 68 3.33 -12.00 -9.37
N SER A 69 2.33 -12.87 -9.22
CA SER A 69 0.93 -12.55 -9.51
C SER A 69 0.37 -11.46 -8.59
N THR A 70 0.74 -11.45 -7.30
CA THR A 70 0.38 -10.40 -6.34
C THR A 70 1.16 -9.12 -6.62
N ALA A 71 2.45 -9.22 -6.94
CA ALA A 71 3.29 -8.08 -7.30
C ALA A 71 2.75 -7.34 -8.54
N ARG A 72 2.26 -8.08 -9.55
CA ARG A 72 1.59 -7.50 -10.72
C ARG A 72 0.32 -6.73 -10.36
N LYS A 73 -0.54 -7.32 -9.52
CA LYS A 73 -1.75 -6.63 -9.05
C LYS A 73 -1.44 -5.38 -8.22
N LEU A 74 -0.35 -5.41 -7.44
CA LEU A 74 0.13 -4.24 -6.70
C LEU A 74 0.59 -3.14 -7.65
N ALA A 75 1.39 -3.48 -8.66
CA ALA A 75 1.84 -2.55 -9.69
C ALA A 75 0.65 -1.87 -10.39
N ASP A 76 -0.32 -2.67 -10.85
CA ASP A 76 -1.54 -2.18 -11.50
C ASP A 76 -2.39 -1.29 -10.57
N ALA A 77 -2.58 -1.71 -9.30
CA ALA A 77 -3.42 -0.97 -8.35
C ALA A 77 -2.77 0.32 -7.82
N LEU A 78 -1.44 0.42 -7.91
CA LEU A 78 -0.65 1.56 -7.43
C LEU A 78 -0.10 2.43 -8.57
N SER A 79 -0.43 2.11 -9.83
CA SER A 79 0.02 2.83 -11.03
C SER A 79 1.55 2.98 -11.11
N VAL A 80 2.28 1.91 -10.80
CA VAL A 80 3.75 1.85 -10.88
C VAL A 80 4.20 0.60 -11.64
N ASP A 81 5.46 0.54 -12.05
CA ASP A 81 6.02 -0.66 -12.67
C ASP A 81 6.44 -1.73 -11.64
N LEU A 82 6.74 -2.93 -12.15
CA LEU A 82 7.10 -4.07 -11.32
C LEU A 82 8.47 -3.91 -10.65
N ASN A 83 9.41 -3.15 -11.23
CA ASN A 83 10.72 -2.90 -10.62
C ASN A 83 10.53 -2.05 -9.35
N THR A 84 9.69 -1.02 -9.43
CA THR A 84 9.32 -0.19 -8.28
C THR A 84 8.71 -1.03 -7.15
N ILE A 85 7.87 -2.02 -7.48
CA ILE A 85 7.32 -2.96 -6.48
C ILE A 85 8.41 -3.85 -5.90
N SER A 86 9.30 -4.38 -6.74
CA SER A 86 10.42 -5.22 -6.31
C SER A 86 11.33 -4.48 -5.33
N ASP A 87 11.73 -3.26 -5.66
CA ASP A 87 12.58 -2.41 -4.82
C ASP A 87 11.89 -2.08 -3.48
N ALA A 88 10.59 -1.79 -3.53
CA ALA A 88 9.79 -1.47 -2.35
C ALA A 88 9.70 -2.63 -1.34
N VAL A 89 9.64 -3.86 -1.84
CA VAL A 89 9.59 -5.08 -1.03
C VAL A 89 10.98 -5.45 -0.52
N ALA A 90 12.01 -5.34 -1.36
CA ALA A 90 13.40 -5.65 -1.01
C ALA A 90 13.96 -4.73 0.07
N ALA A 91 13.77 -3.41 -0.06
CA ALA A 91 14.32 -2.39 0.85
C ALA A 91 13.83 -2.53 2.31
N LYS A 92 12.72 -3.23 2.54
CA LYS A 92 12.20 -3.53 3.89
C LYS A 92 12.78 -4.81 4.48
N ARG A 93 13.12 -5.80 3.65
CA ARG A 93 13.70 -7.08 4.09
C ARG A 93 15.13 -6.88 4.61
N GLU A 94 15.93 -6.10 3.91
CA GLU A 94 17.33 -5.82 4.29
C GLU A 94 17.44 -5.11 5.65
N LYS A 95 16.43 -4.33 6.04
CA LYS A 95 16.39 -3.62 7.33
C LYS A 95 15.93 -4.49 8.50
N GLN A 96 15.53 -5.74 8.26
CA GLN A 96 15.06 -6.67 9.28
C GLN A 96 15.93 -7.92 9.45
N SER A 97 16.95 -8.08 8.58
CA SER A 97 18.01 -9.08 8.75
C SER A 97 19.09 -8.56 9.70
#